data_AF-A0A3R6F551-F1
#
_entry.id   AF-A0A3R6F551-F1
#
_cell.length_a   1.000
_cell.length_b   1.000
_cell.length_c   1.000
_cell.angle_alpha   90.00
_cell.angle_beta   90.00
_cell.angle_gamma   90.00
#
_symmetry.space_group_name_H-M   'P 1'
#
loop_
_entity.id
_entity.type
_entity.pdbx_description
1 polymer ?
#
loop_
_entity_poly.entity_id
_entity_poly.type
_entity_poly.pdbx_seq_one_letter_code
_entity_poly.pdbx_strand_id
1 'polypeptide(L)'
;METRAIYTERKTFVKYDDNHYLLYLNEEVLENHVPEGHGGEPEPEPCTAYAYTGTCEDGGTLVEATSASYDSLVSGLIRREYSADRVEAITLNKLSSDNERKAEFEAEFACLERYRNDCKARVRALLGMPESVSNTL
;
A
#
# COMPACT_ATOMS: atom_id res chain seq x y z
N MET A 1 -12.32 1.21 8.14
CA MET A 1 -12.97 0.03 7.54
C MET A 1 -12.39 -0.09 6.14
N GLU A 2 -11.84 -1.24 5.77
CA GLU A 2 -11.34 -1.46 4.42
C GLU A 2 -12.48 -1.87 3.49
N THR A 3 -12.38 -1.46 2.24
CA THR A 3 -13.34 -1.67 1.16
C THR A 3 -12.67 -2.48 0.06
N ARG A 4 -13.43 -3.38 -0.56
CA ARG A 4 -12.96 -4.27 -1.62
C ARG A 4 -13.74 -4.02 -2.90
N ALA A 5 -13.04 -3.86 -4.02
CA ALA A 5 -13.64 -3.72 -5.34
C ALA A 5 -13.02 -4.71 -6.33
N ILE A 6 -13.80 -5.16 -7.30
CA ILE A 6 -13.40 -6.13 -8.33
C ILE A 6 -13.42 -5.44 -9.70
N TYR A 7 -12.39 -5.68 -10.50
CA TYR A 7 -12.25 -5.16 -11.86
C TYR A 7 -11.91 -6.28 -12.82
N THR A 8 -12.43 -6.20 -14.04
CA THR A 8 -12.06 -7.11 -15.15
C THR A 8 -10.69 -6.79 -15.73
N GLU A 9 -10.17 -5.59 -15.47
CA GLU A 9 -8.84 -5.14 -15.88
C GLU A 9 -7.96 -4.85 -14.66
N ARG A 10 -6.65 -5.14 -14.77
CA ARG A 10 -5.69 -4.83 -13.71
C ARG A 10 -5.62 -3.32 -13.46
N LYS A 11 -5.59 -2.94 -12.19
CA LYS A 11 -5.37 -1.57 -11.72
C LYS A 11 -3.98 -1.44 -11.11
N THR A 12 -3.39 -0.26 -11.27
CA THR A 12 -2.13 0.13 -10.64
C THR A 12 -2.35 1.35 -9.76
N PHE A 13 -2.11 2.55 -10.27
CA PHE A 13 -2.37 3.80 -9.56
C PHE A 13 -2.90 4.85 -10.53
N VAL A 14 -3.61 5.83 -9.98
CA VAL A 14 -4.07 7.01 -10.72
C VAL A 14 -3.69 8.28 -9.96
N LYS A 15 -3.33 9.33 -10.70
CA LYS A 15 -3.16 10.66 -10.10
C LYS A 15 -4.56 11.18 -9.74
N TYR A 16 -4.79 11.45 -8.46
CA TYR A 16 -6.09 11.90 -7.97
C TYR A 16 -6.20 13.43 -8.06
N ASP A 17 -5.17 14.13 -7.57
CA ASP A 17 -4.96 15.56 -7.75
C ASP A 17 -3.45 15.87 -7.77
N ASP A 18 -3.05 17.12 -7.66
CA ASP A 18 -1.63 17.52 -7.70
C ASP A 18 -0.79 17.03 -6.52
N ASN A 19 -1.42 16.68 -5.40
CA ASN A 19 -0.77 16.27 -4.16
C ASN A 19 -1.16 14.84 -3.72
N HIS A 20 -2.04 14.16 -4.45
CA HIS A 20 -2.52 12.84 -4.08
C HIS A 20 -2.53 11.84 -5.24
N TYR A 21 -2.25 10.60 -4.89
CA TYR A 21 -2.39 9.43 -5.74
C TYR A 21 -3.32 8.42 -5.10
N LEU A 22 -4.12 7.75 -5.92
CA LEU A 22 -4.95 6.62 -5.51
C LEU A 22 -4.28 5.33 -5.96
N LEU A 23 -3.94 4.46 -5.00
CA LEU A 23 -3.18 3.22 -5.24
C LEU A 23 -4.10 2.00 -5.08
N TYR A 24 -4.13 1.12 -6.09
CA TYR A 24 -4.84 -0.15 -6.02
C TYR A 24 -3.87 -1.23 -5.50
N LEU A 25 -3.93 -1.49 -4.20
CA LEU A 25 -3.01 -2.37 -3.49
C LEU A 25 -3.64 -3.73 -3.20
N ASN A 26 -2.80 -4.70 -2.80
CA ASN A 26 -3.22 -6.05 -2.38
C ASN A 26 -4.01 -6.79 -3.48
N GLU A 27 -3.49 -6.78 -4.71
CA GLU A 27 -4.12 -7.46 -5.85
C GLU A 27 -4.38 -8.95 -5.53
N GLU A 28 -5.63 -9.36 -5.68
CA GLU A 28 -6.06 -10.76 -5.64
C GLU A 28 -6.62 -11.14 -7.02
N VAL A 29 -6.04 -12.17 -7.65
CA VAL A 29 -6.52 -12.67 -8.94
C VAL A 29 -7.69 -13.63 -8.70
N LEU A 30 -8.82 -13.34 -9.32
CA LEU A 30 -10.04 -14.14 -9.26
C LEU A 30 -10.23 -14.86 -10.60
N GLU A 31 -10.02 -16.16 -10.61
CA GLU A 31 -10.34 -17.00 -11.77
C GLU A 31 -11.84 -17.29 -11.84
N ASN A 32 -12.40 -17.34 -13.06
CA ASN A 32 -13.81 -17.64 -13.31
C ASN A 32 -14.81 -16.68 -12.61
N HIS A 33 -14.44 -15.41 -12.46
CA HIS A 33 -15.36 -14.39 -11.99
C HIS A 33 -16.47 -14.17 -13.02
N VAL A 34 -17.73 -14.20 -12.58
CA VAL A 34 -18.89 -13.89 -13.40
C VAL A 34 -19.33 -12.45 -13.09
N PRO A 35 -19.15 -11.50 -14.02
CA PRO A 35 -19.61 -10.12 -13.83
C PRO A 35 -21.12 -10.04 -13.59
N GLU A 36 -21.58 -8.96 -12.96
CA GLU A 36 -23.02 -8.70 -12.87
C GLU A 36 -23.59 -8.47 -14.27
N GLY A 37 -24.58 -9.27 -14.66
CA GLY A 37 -25.27 -9.11 -15.93
C GLY A 37 -26.19 -7.88 -15.90
N HIS A 38 -26.25 -7.14 -17.01
CA HIS A 38 -27.25 -6.10 -17.19
C HIS A 38 -28.53 -6.72 -17.76
N GLY A 39 -29.66 -6.48 -17.09
CA GLY A 39 -30.95 -7.09 -17.47
C GLY A 39 -31.31 -6.80 -18.93
N GLY A 40 -31.42 -7.86 -19.74
CA GLY A 40 -31.71 -7.79 -21.18
C GLY A 40 -30.56 -8.24 -22.09
N GLU A 41 -29.36 -8.42 -21.54
CA GLU A 41 -28.21 -8.99 -22.25
C GLU A 41 -28.03 -10.49 -21.91
N PRO A 42 -27.38 -11.28 -22.79
CA PRO A 42 -26.99 -12.65 -22.45
C PRO A 42 -26.12 -12.68 -21.20
N GLU A 43 -26.23 -13.75 -20.40
CA GLU A 43 -25.42 -13.91 -19.19
C GLU A 43 -23.92 -13.78 -19.53
N PRO A 44 -23.17 -12.94 -18.79
CA PRO A 44 -21.76 -12.72 -19.07
C PRO A 44 -20.96 -14.00 -18.84
N GLU A 45 -20.02 -14.27 -19.75
CA GLU A 45 -19.13 -15.42 -19.63
C GLU A 45 -18.14 -15.23 -18.46
N PRO A 46 -17.77 -16.30 -17.73
CA PRO A 46 -16.74 -16.22 -16.70
C PRO A 46 -15.42 -15.69 -17.26
N CYS A 47 -14.80 -14.75 -16.55
CA CYS A 47 -13.53 -14.15 -16.93
C CYS A 47 -12.54 -14.11 -15.75
N THR A 48 -11.27 -13.82 -16.04
CA THR A 48 -10.32 -13.44 -15.00
C THR A 48 -10.63 -12.02 -14.53
N ALA A 49 -10.65 -11.81 -13.21
CA ALA A 49 -10.82 -10.51 -12.59
C ALA A 49 -9.77 -10.28 -11.51
N TYR A 50 -9.71 -9.04 -11.01
CA TYR A 50 -8.72 -8.58 -10.04
C TYR A 50 -9.42 -7.81 -8.95
N ALA A 51 -9.25 -8.24 -7.71
CA ALA A 51 -9.76 -7.53 -6.55
C ALA A 51 -8.66 -6.73 -5.87
N TYR A 52 -9.04 -5.56 -5.36
CA TYR A 52 -8.16 -4.68 -4.60
C TYR A 52 -8.86 -4.26 -3.32
N THR A 53 -8.07 -4.10 -2.26
CA THR A 53 -8.55 -3.69 -0.94
C THR A 53 -7.85 -2.42 -0.50
N GLY A 54 -8.65 -1.43 -0.10
CA GLY A 54 -8.18 -0.11 0.26
C GLY A 54 -9.14 0.61 1.21
N THR A 55 -9.01 1.94 1.29
CA THR A 55 -9.84 2.78 2.17
C THR A 55 -10.86 3.64 1.43
N CYS A 56 -10.86 3.59 0.10
CA CYS A 56 -11.83 4.26 -0.77
C CYS A 56 -12.82 3.22 -1.31
N GLU A 57 -14.06 3.63 -1.62
CA GLU A 57 -15.13 2.70 -2.05
C GLU A 57 -14.75 1.82 -3.25
N ASP A 58 -13.84 2.31 -4.09
CA ASP A 58 -13.30 1.62 -5.25
C ASP A 58 -12.13 0.67 -4.93
N GLY A 59 -11.90 0.34 -3.66
CA GLY A 59 -10.79 -0.52 -3.23
C GLY A 59 -9.41 0.15 -3.35
N GLY A 60 -9.35 1.43 -3.72
CA GLY A 60 -8.13 2.22 -3.76
C GLY A 60 -7.70 2.72 -2.38
N THR A 61 -6.42 3.05 -2.24
CA THR A 61 -5.83 3.70 -1.07
C THR A 61 -5.29 5.07 -1.48
N LEU A 62 -5.91 6.15 -1.00
CA LEU A 62 -5.46 7.51 -1.25
C LEU A 62 -4.22 7.81 -0.40
N VAL A 63 -3.17 8.34 -1.02
CA VAL A 63 -1.92 8.75 -0.37
C VAL A 63 -1.53 10.16 -0.79
N GLU A 64 -0.89 10.90 0.12
CA GLU A 64 -0.20 12.14 -0.20
C GLU A 64 1.10 11.83 -0.95
N ALA A 65 1.20 12.27 -2.20
CA ALA A 65 2.40 12.13 -3.04
C ALA A 65 2.35 13.14 -4.19
N THR A 66 3.47 13.82 -4.43
CA THR A 66 3.60 14.80 -5.54
C THR A 66 4.04 14.17 -6.85
N SER A 67 4.42 12.88 -6.83
CA SER A 67 4.82 12.13 -8.02
C SER A 67 4.56 10.63 -7.87
N ALA A 68 4.45 9.93 -9.00
CA ALA A 68 4.33 8.48 -9.07
C ALA A 68 5.69 7.74 -8.90
N SER A 69 6.66 8.35 -8.22
CA SER A 69 7.96 7.71 -7.96
C SER A 69 7.86 6.75 -6.77
N TYR A 70 8.71 5.72 -6.75
CA TYR A 70 8.80 4.76 -5.66
C TYR A 70 8.91 5.46 -4.29
N ASP A 71 9.82 6.42 -4.14
CA ASP A 71 10.02 7.12 -2.86
C ASP A 71 8.82 7.97 -2.45
N SER A 72 8.17 8.65 -3.40
CA SER A 72 6.98 9.46 -3.12
C SER A 72 5.80 8.60 -2.68
N LEU A 73 5.55 7.48 -3.37
CA LEU A 73 4.46 6.57 -3.04
C LEU A 73 4.70 5.82 -1.72
N VAL A 74 5.94 5.37 -1.47
CA VAL A 74 6.32 4.75 -0.19
C VAL A 74 6.16 5.74 0.96
N SER A 75 6.64 6.98 0.78
CA SER A 75 6.46 8.03 1.78
C SER A 75 4.97 8.29 2.04
N GLY A 76 4.16 8.43 0.99
CA GLY A 76 2.72 8.63 1.10
C GLY A 76 2.00 7.52 1.87
N LEU A 77 2.37 6.25 1.65
CA LEU A 77 1.83 5.13 2.44
C LEU A 77 2.26 5.18 3.90
N ILE A 78 3.54 5.45 4.17
CA ILE A 78 4.06 5.54 5.54
C ILE A 78 3.31 6.62 6.32
N ARG A 79 3.05 7.76 5.68
CA ARG A 79 2.41 8.94 6.28
C ARG A 79 0.97 8.71 6.73
N ARG A 80 0.31 7.66 6.24
CA ARG A 80 -1.03 7.27 6.71
C ARG A 80 -1.05 6.81 8.16
N GLU A 81 0.06 6.24 8.65
CA GLU A 81 0.16 5.69 10.01
C GLU A 81 1.22 6.43 10.86
N TYR A 82 2.28 6.95 10.21
CA TYR A 82 3.40 7.62 10.87
C TYR A 82 3.67 9.00 10.25
N SER A 83 3.35 10.05 11.00
CA SER A 83 3.74 11.42 10.66
C SER A 83 5.26 11.60 10.59
N ALA A 84 5.73 12.71 10.00
CA ALA A 84 7.16 13.02 9.91
C ALA A 84 7.80 13.04 11.29
N ASP A 85 7.20 13.79 12.19
CA ASP A 85 7.64 13.95 13.57
C ASP A 85 7.68 12.61 14.31
N ARG A 86 6.70 11.72 14.07
CA ARG A 86 6.67 10.39 14.70
C ARG A 86 7.80 9.50 14.17
N VAL A 87 8.04 9.49 12.86
CA VAL A 87 9.17 8.75 12.28
C VAL A 87 10.51 9.26 12.82
N GLU A 88 10.67 10.59 12.91
CA GLU A 88 11.87 11.22 13.47
C GLU A 88 12.06 10.85 14.94
N ALA A 89 11.03 11.01 15.78
CA ALA A 89 11.09 10.67 17.19
C ALA A 89 11.46 9.20 17.42
N ILE A 90 10.83 8.25 16.71
CA ILE A 90 11.14 6.81 16.81
C ILE A 90 12.60 6.54 16.43
N THR A 91 13.08 7.18 15.36
CA THR A 91 14.45 6.99 14.87
C THR A 91 15.47 7.56 15.85
N LEU A 92 15.23 8.76 16.40
CA LEU A 92 16.10 9.38 17.40
C LEU A 92 16.10 8.60 18.72
N ASN A 93 14.94 8.10 19.15
CA ASN A 93 14.82 7.25 20.32
C ASN A 93 15.64 5.96 20.18
N LYS A 94 15.64 5.32 19.00
CA LYS A 94 16.47 4.14 18.73
C LYS A 94 17.98 4.42 18.81
N LEU A 95 18.39 5.66 18.52
CA LEU A 95 19.79 6.11 18.60
C LEU A 95 20.17 6.63 19.99
N SER A 96 19.20 6.79 20.90
CA SER A 96 19.42 7.30 22.25
C SER A 96 20.29 6.35 23.08
N SER A 97 21.09 6.93 23.99
CA SER A 97 21.83 6.19 25.01
C SER A 97 21.02 5.92 26.29
N ASP A 98 19.73 6.28 26.31
CA ASP A 98 18.82 5.99 27.41
C ASP A 98 18.59 4.47 27.53
N ASN A 99 19.18 3.87 28.56
CA ASN A 99 19.06 2.44 28.81
C ASN A 99 17.77 2.05 29.56
N GLU A 100 17.08 2.99 30.20
CA GLU A 100 15.86 2.68 30.98
C GLU A 100 14.69 2.33 30.04
N ARG A 101 14.58 3.04 28.91
CA ARG A 101 13.51 2.83 27.92
C ARG A 101 13.95 2.10 26.65
N LYS A 102 15.18 1.57 26.63
CA LYS A 102 15.76 0.94 25.43
C LYS A 102 14.88 -0.14 24.81
N ALA A 103 14.29 -1.02 25.63
CA ALA A 103 13.43 -2.09 25.13
C ALA A 103 12.15 -1.56 24.45
N GLU A 104 11.58 -0.47 24.96
CA GLU A 104 10.42 0.20 24.36
C GLU A 104 10.78 0.80 23.00
N PHE A 105 11.90 1.51 22.92
CA PHE A 105 12.39 2.12 21.68
C PHE A 105 12.74 1.08 20.61
N GLU A 106 13.30 -0.06 21.02
CA GLU A 106 13.58 -1.19 20.11
C GLU A 106 12.29 -1.79 19.55
N ALA A 107 11.27 -2.00 20.39
CA ALA A 107 9.98 -2.51 19.96
C ALA A 107 9.25 -1.53 19.03
N GLU A 108 9.27 -0.24 19.34
CA GLU A 108 8.64 0.79 18.51
C GLU A 108 9.34 0.91 17.15
N PHE A 109 10.67 0.91 17.13
CA PHE A 109 11.44 0.92 15.89
C PHE A 109 11.19 -0.33 15.04
N ALA A 110 11.12 -1.52 15.64
CA ALA A 110 10.81 -2.75 14.92
C ALA A 110 9.41 -2.73 14.29
N CYS A 111 8.42 -2.13 14.96
CA CYS A 111 7.08 -1.92 14.39
C CYS A 111 7.11 -0.96 13.20
N LEU A 112 7.82 0.17 13.31
CA LEU A 112 8.01 1.11 12.21
C LEU A 112 8.72 0.44 11.03
N GLU A 113 9.81 -0.30 11.29
CA GLU A 113 10.58 -0.97 10.25
C GLU A 113 9.76 -1.99 9.48
N ARG A 114 9.00 -2.84 10.20
CA ARG A 114 8.06 -3.80 9.57
C ARG A 114 7.06 -3.08 8.68
N TYR A 115 6.38 -2.06 9.21
CA TYR A 115 5.39 -1.29 8.43
C TYR A 115 5.99 -0.63 7.20
N ARG A 116 7.19 -0.02 7.33
CA ARG A 116 7.91 0.57 6.19
C ARG A 116 8.26 -0.49 5.14
N ASN A 117 8.69 -1.68 5.55
CA ASN A 117 9.03 -2.75 4.61
C ASN A 117 7.79 -3.29 3.89
N ASP A 118 6.66 -3.42 4.58
CA ASP A 118 5.38 -3.76 3.97
C ASP A 118 4.95 -2.71 2.93
N CYS A 119 5.08 -1.41 3.26
CA CYS A 119 4.81 -0.32 2.31
C CYS A 119 5.71 -0.40 1.06
N LYS A 120 7.01 -0.64 1.25
CA LYS A 120 7.96 -0.81 0.13
C LYS A 120 7.60 -2.00 -0.74
N ALA A 121 7.26 -3.14 -0.16
CA ALA A 121 6.88 -4.34 -0.90
C ALA A 121 5.62 -4.09 -1.75
N ARG A 122 4.60 -3.45 -1.16
CA ARG A 122 3.37 -3.07 -1.87
C ARG A 122 3.64 -2.13 -3.04
N VAL A 123 4.47 -1.08 -2.85
CA VAL A 123 4.81 -0.15 -3.94
C VAL A 123 5.67 -0.81 -5.02
N ARG A 124 6.59 -1.73 -4.67
CA ARG A 124 7.34 -2.50 -5.67
C ARG A 124 6.43 -3.33 -6.54
N ALA A 125 5.51 -4.09 -5.93
CA ALA A 125 4.53 -4.88 -6.67
C ALA A 125 3.68 -3.97 -7.59
N LEU A 126 3.22 -2.83 -7.07
CA LEU A 126 2.45 -1.84 -7.82
C LEU A 126 3.18 -1.29 -9.05
N LEU A 127 4.49 -1.04 -8.92
CA LEU A 127 5.33 -0.48 -9.97
C LEU A 127 5.99 -1.55 -10.86
N GLY A 128 5.70 -2.84 -10.64
CA GLY A 128 6.32 -3.95 -11.37
C GLY A 128 7.83 -4.07 -11.13
N MET A 129 8.33 -3.58 -9.99
CA MET A 129 9.74 -3.65 -9.62
C MET A 129 10.07 -5.02 -9.00
N PRO A 130 11.24 -5.60 -9.28
CA PRO A 130 11.66 -6.85 -8.64
C PRO A 130 11.82 -6.66 -7.13
N GLU A 131 11.64 -7.74 -6.37
CA GLU A 131 11.96 -7.74 -4.94
C GLU A 131 13.43 -7.35 -4.74
N SER A 132 13.68 -6.41 -3.82
CA SER A 132 15.05 -6.11 -3.43
C SER A 132 15.60 -7.30 -2.66
N VAL A 133 16.63 -7.94 -3.21
CA VAL A 133 17.47 -8.87 -2.45
C VAL A 133 17.99 -8.10 -1.24
N SER A 134 17.48 -8.44 -0.06
CA SER A 134 17.98 -7.87 1.19
C SER A 134 19.40 -8.38 1.37
N ASN A 135 20.40 -7.58 1.00
CA ASN A 135 21.77 -7.83 1.44
C ASN A 135 21.78 -7.55 2.94
N THR A 136 21.57 -8.60 3.72
CA THR A 136 21.92 -8.64 5.13
C THR A 136 23.44 -8.52 5.20
N LEU A 137 23.94 -7.33 5.54
CA LEU A 137 25.31 -7.10 6.01
C LEU A 137 25.30 -7.05 7.53
#